data_AF-Q2CGH0-F1
#
_entry.id   AF-Q2CGH0-F1
#
_cell.length_a   1.000
_cell.length_b   1.000
_cell.length_c   1.000
_cell.angle_alpha   90.00
_cell.angle_beta   90.00
_cell.angle_gamma   90.00
#
_symmetry.space_group_name_H-M   'P 1'
#
loop_
_entity.id
_entity.type
_entity.pdbx_description
1 polymer ?
#
loop_
_entity_poly.entity_id
_entity_poly.type
_entity_poly.pdbx_seq_one_letter_code
_entity_poly.pdbx_strand_id
1 'polypeptide(L)'
;MEAPADGIRQPLPASSAARPRGAGEAEARKIAVEFEAVFLTQAVEQMMSTVEGGIFGGGHAEETWRGFLSRAFAEEVAKGGTTGIATSIETAINAYQSRITGGDEA
;
A
#
# COMPACT_ATOMS: atom_id res chain seq x y z
N MET A 1 -61.69 15.31 27.67
CA MET A 1 -61.45 14.39 26.54
C MET A 1 -60.17 14.87 25.89
N GLU A 2 -59.03 14.48 26.45
CA GLU A 2 -57.70 14.91 26.01
C GLU A 2 -57.10 13.73 25.25
N ALA A 3 -56.84 13.91 23.96
CA ALA A 3 -56.18 12.93 23.11
C ALA A 3 -54.67 13.20 23.12
N PRO A 4 -53.80 12.18 23.28
CA PRO A 4 -52.36 12.38 23.19
C PRO A 4 -51.93 12.60 21.74
N ALA A 5 -51.10 13.62 21.53
CA ALA A 5 -50.49 13.95 20.25
C ALA A 5 -49.56 12.82 19.79
N ASP A 6 -49.95 12.12 18.73
CA ASP A 6 -49.11 11.21 17.97
C ASP A 6 -48.51 11.95 16.77
N GLY A 7 -47.26 11.65 16.45
CA GLY A 7 -46.67 11.92 15.15
C GLY A 7 -45.86 13.20 15.01
N ILE A 8 -44.54 13.10 15.26
CA ILE A 8 -43.53 13.23 14.21
C ILE A 8 -42.32 12.40 14.65
N ARG A 9 -42.22 11.14 14.19
CA ARG A 9 -40.93 10.42 14.19
C ARG A 9 -40.16 10.88 12.96
N GLN A 10 -39.24 11.84 13.13
CA GLN A 10 -38.30 12.16 12.06
C GLN A 10 -37.36 10.96 11.86
N PRO A 11 -37.25 10.37 10.65
CA PRO A 11 -36.20 9.42 10.38
C PRO A 11 -34.87 10.18 10.32
N LEU A 12 -33.93 9.80 11.18
CA LEU A 12 -32.56 10.28 11.11
C LEU A 12 -31.96 9.86 9.76
N PRO A 13 -31.22 10.75 9.06
CA PRO A 13 -30.54 10.36 7.82
C PRO A 13 -29.40 9.40 8.16
N ALA A 14 -29.59 8.11 7.90
CA ALA A 14 -28.51 7.15 7.85
C ALA A 14 -27.70 7.39 6.56
N SER A 15 -26.80 8.37 6.60
CA SER A 15 -25.73 8.47 5.60
C SER A 15 -24.56 7.62 6.08
N SER A 16 -24.70 6.29 5.97
CA SER A 16 -23.52 5.46 5.81
C SER A 16 -23.13 5.56 4.35
N ALA A 17 -22.33 6.59 4.05
CA ALA A 17 -21.65 6.67 2.78
C ALA A 17 -20.65 5.51 2.75
N ALA A 18 -21.10 4.35 2.28
CA ALA A 18 -20.23 3.23 1.93
C ALA A 18 -19.18 3.78 0.98
N ARG A 19 -17.94 3.88 1.46
CA ARG A 19 -16.81 4.33 0.66
C ARG A 19 -16.80 3.46 -0.61
N PRO A 20 -16.77 4.06 -1.82
CA PRO A 20 -16.85 3.26 -3.04
C PRO A 20 -15.70 2.25 -3.03
N ARG A 21 -16.04 0.97 -3.12
CA ARG A 21 -15.09 -0.16 -2.97
C ARG A 21 -13.84 0.01 -3.84
N GLY A 22 -14.00 0.59 -5.03
CA GLY A 22 -12.90 0.89 -5.95
C GLY A 22 -11.89 1.95 -5.49
N ALA A 23 -12.25 2.86 -4.58
CA ALA A 23 -11.29 3.82 -4.02
C ALA A 23 -10.35 3.17 -3.00
N GLY A 24 -10.83 2.16 -2.25
CA GLY A 24 -10.00 1.37 -1.34
C GLY A 24 -9.06 0.43 -2.07
N GLU A 25 -9.55 -0.23 -3.13
CA GLU A 25 -8.75 -1.12 -3.98
C GLU A 25 -7.62 -0.38 -4.70
N ALA A 26 -7.89 0.80 -5.29
CA ALA A 26 -6.87 1.60 -5.94
C ALA A 26 -5.79 2.09 -4.96
N GLU A 27 -6.16 2.43 -3.73
CA GLU A 27 -5.21 2.83 -2.69
C GLU A 27 -4.38 1.63 -2.21
N ALA A 28 -5.00 0.46 -2.02
CA ALA A 28 -4.30 -0.77 -1.65
C ALA A 28 -3.26 -1.17 -2.71
N ARG A 29 -3.62 -1.06 -3.99
CA ARG A 29 -2.70 -1.30 -5.12
C ARG A 29 -1.50 -0.36 -5.06
N LYS A 30 -1.74 0.93 -4.88
CA LYS A 30 -0.68 1.94 -4.80
C LYS A 30 0.29 1.66 -3.65
N ILE A 31 -0.25 1.41 -2.45
CA ILE A 31 0.55 1.07 -1.26
C ILE A 31 1.37 -0.20 -1.51
N ALA A 32 0.79 -1.20 -2.17
CA ALA A 32 1.48 -2.45 -2.45
C ALA A 32 2.65 -2.28 -3.44
N VAL A 33 2.50 -1.42 -4.46
CA VAL A 33 3.59 -1.07 -5.39
C VAL A 33 4.69 -0.28 -4.68
N GLU A 34 4.33 0.67 -3.82
CA GLU A 34 5.31 1.42 -3.02
C GLU A 34 6.09 0.51 -2.06
N PHE A 35 5.40 -0.45 -1.43
CA PHE A 35 6.04 -1.47 -0.61
C PHE A 35 7.02 -2.32 -1.41
N GLU A 36 6.59 -2.81 -2.59
CA GLU A 36 7.45 -3.59 -3.49
C GLU A 36 8.71 -2.82 -3.87
N ALA A 37 8.60 -1.52 -4.19
CA ALA A 37 9.76 -0.68 -4.53
C ALA A 37 10.76 -0.58 -3.37
N VAL A 38 10.29 -0.39 -2.13
CA VAL A 38 11.17 -0.33 -0.94
C VAL A 38 11.85 -1.69 -0.71
N PHE A 39 11.09 -2.78 -0.78
CA PHE A 39 11.62 -4.13 -0.62
C PHE A 39 12.69 -4.45 -1.68
N LEU A 40 12.38 -4.16 -2.95
CA LEU A 40 13.32 -4.38 -4.05
C LEU A 40 14.55 -3.49 -3.94
N THR A 41 14.43 -2.28 -3.38
CA THR A 41 15.60 -1.42 -3.12
C THR A 41 16.59 -2.14 -2.21
N GLN A 42 16.11 -2.73 -1.11
CA GLN A 42 16.97 -3.51 -0.19
C GLN A 42 17.57 -4.73 -0.87
N ALA A 43 16.79 -5.46 -1.66
CA ALA A 43 17.28 -6.63 -2.39
C ALA A 43 18.39 -6.24 -3.38
N VAL A 44 18.22 -5.15 -4.12
CA VAL A 44 19.19 -4.63 -5.08
C VAL A 44 20.44 -4.12 -4.37
N GLU A 45 20.31 -3.43 -3.24
CA GLU A 45 21.44 -3.02 -2.40
C GLU A 45 22.27 -4.23 -1.96
N GLN A 46 21.62 -5.30 -1.49
CA GLN A 46 22.31 -6.55 -1.13
C GLN A 46 23.01 -7.17 -2.33
N MET A 47 22.35 -7.25 -3.50
CA MET A 47 22.99 -7.74 -4.72
C MET A 47 24.22 -6.92 -5.10
N MET A 48 24.13 -5.58 -5.07
CA MET A 48 25.25 -4.70 -5.41
C MET A 48 26.40 -4.78 -4.40
N SER A 49 26.11 -5.11 -3.14
CA SER A 49 27.15 -5.33 -2.11
C SER A 49 28.01 -6.56 -2.38
N THR A 50 27.52 -7.53 -3.16
CA THR A 50 28.27 -8.75 -3.52
C THR A 50 29.25 -8.56 -4.69
N VAL A 51 29.17 -7.44 -5.39
CA VAL A 51 30.07 -7.11 -6.50
C VAL A 51 31.35 -6.50 -5.92
N GLU A 52 32.41 -7.30 -5.79
CA GLU A 52 33.73 -6.81 -5.36
C GLU A 52 34.33 -5.87 -6.42
N GLY A 53 34.90 -4.73 -5.97
CA GLY A 53 35.55 -3.76 -6.87
C GLY A 53 34.57 -3.01 -7.77
N GLY A 54 33.54 -2.39 -7.17
CA GLY A 54 32.50 -1.65 -7.90
C GLY A 54 33.03 -0.65 -8.93
N ILE A 55 32.21 -0.36 -9.94
CA ILE A 55 32.47 0.58 -11.05
C ILE A 55 32.99 1.97 -10.63
N PHE A 56 32.86 2.37 -9.35
CA PHE A 56 33.29 3.68 -8.86
C PHE A 56 34.44 3.67 -7.84
N GLY A 57 35.11 2.53 -7.60
CA GLY A 57 36.44 2.50 -6.95
C GLY A 57 36.47 2.56 -5.41
N GLY A 58 35.34 2.49 -4.73
CA GLY A 58 35.19 2.45 -3.28
C GLY A 58 35.20 3.84 -2.64
N GLY A 59 34.15 4.19 -1.88
CA GLY A 59 34.10 5.39 -1.07
C GLY A 59 32.68 5.87 -0.73
N HIS A 60 32.56 6.84 0.19
CA HIS A 60 31.27 7.34 0.69
C HIS A 60 30.40 7.99 -0.40
N ALA A 61 31.03 8.58 -1.41
CA ALA A 61 30.34 9.11 -2.59
C ALA A 61 29.71 7.98 -3.42
N GLU A 62 30.43 6.86 -3.61
CA GLU A 62 29.90 5.69 -4.32
C GLU A 62 28.74 5.05 -3.54
N GLU A 63 28.81 4.95 -2.21
CA GLU A 63 27.71 4.42 -1.39
C GLU A 63 26.41 5.22 -1.60
N THR A 64 26.52 6.55 -1.61
CA THR A 64 25.37 7.44 -1.84
C THR A 64 24.79 7.26 -3.24
N TRP A 65 25.64 7.27 -4.29
CA TRP A 65 25.20 7.07 -5.67
C TRP A 65 24.63 5.67 -5.91
N ARG A 66 25.19 4.65 -5.26
CA ARG A 66 24.69 3.28 -5.31
C ARG A 66 23.28 3.18 -4.74
N GLY A 67 23.02 3.81 -3.60
CA GLY A 67 21.67 3.85 -3.01
C GLY A 67 20.63 4.47 -3.97
N PHE A 68 20.99 5.58 -4.63
CA PHE A 68 20.10 6.20 -5.62
C PHE A 68 19.85 5.29 -6.83
N LEU A 69 20.88 4.61 -7.34
CA LEU A 69 20.76 3.68 -8.45
C LEU A 69 19.92 2.44 -8.07
N SER A 70 20.15 1.88 -6.89
CA SER A 70 19.38 0.75 -6.36
C SER A 70 17.90 1.09 -6.28
N ARG A 71 17.58 2.28 -5.77
CA ARG A 71 16.20 2.76 -5.68
C ARG A 71 15.57 2.96 -7.05
N ALA A 72 16.26 3.61 -7.97
CA ALA A 72 15.74 3.84 -9.33
C ALA A 72 15.45 2.52 -10.06
N PHE A 73 16.37 1.55 -9.93
CA PHE A 73 16.17 0.22 -10.51
C PHE A 73 14.97 -0.50 -9.87
N ALA A 74 14.88 -0.50 -8.54
CA ALA A 74 13.78 -1.10 -7.81
C ALA A 74 12.41 -0.49 -8.16
N GLU A 75 12.33 0.83 -8.27
CA GLU A 75 11.10 1.53 -8.67
C GLU A 75 10.66 1.15 -10.08
N GLU A 76 11.59 1.01 -11.03
CA GLU A 76 11.26 0.60 -12.40
C GLU A 76 10.77 -0.85 -12.46
N VAL A 77 11.41 -1.76 -11.70
CA VAL A 77 10.96 -3.16 -11.61
C VAL A 77 9.57 -3.26 -10.95
N ALA A 78 9.34 -2.51 -9.86
CA ALA A 78 8.04 -2.48 -9.20
C ALA A 78 6.93 -1.94 -10.12
N LYS A 79 7.20 -0.87 -10.88
CA LYS A 79 6.25 -0.34 -11.88
C LYS A 79 5.93 -1.35 -12.98
N GLY A 80 6.92 -2.14 -13.39
CA GLY A 80 6.72 -3.22 -14.36
C GLY A 80 5.79 -4.33 -13.86
N GLY A 81 5.63 -4.49 -12.55
CA GLY A 81 4.71 -5.45 -11.94
C GLY A 81 5.06 -6.92 -12.20
N THR A 82 6.31 -7.21 -12.57
CA THR A 82 6.76 -8.54 -13.04
C THR A 82 7.06 -9.53 -11.92
N THR A 83 7.26 -9.07 -10.67
CA THR A 83 7.64 -9.96 -9.56
C THR A 83 6.44 -10.63 -8.88
N GLY A 84 5.24 -10.04 -9.01
CA GLY A 84 4.03 -10.48 -8.33
C GLY A 84 3.95 -10.12 -6.83
N ILE A 85 4.97 -9.48 -6.27
CA ILE A 85 5.02 -9.07 -4.86
C ILE A 85 3.91 -8.05 -4.57
N ALA A 86 3.76 -6.99 -5.37
CA ALA A 86 2.70 -6.01 -5.15
C ALA A 86 1.30 -6.64 -5.18
N THR A 87 1.03 -7.61 -6.06
CA THR A 87 -0.27 -8.29 -6.08
C THR A 87 -0.52 -9.14 -4.83
N SER A 88 0.53 -9.77 -4.31
CA SER A 88 0.45 -10.54 -3.06
C SER A 88 0.18 -9.63 -1.86
N ILE A 89 0.85 -8.49 -1.81
CA ILE A 89 0.69 -7.50 -0.73
C ILE A 89 -0.67 -6.80 -0.81
N GLU A 90 -1.14 -6.44 -2.00
CA GLU A 90 -2.48 -5.91 -2.22
C GLU A 90 -3.55 -6.87 -1.69
N THR A 91 -3.42 -8.17 -2.01
CA THR A 91 -4.32 -9.22 -1.51
C THR A 91 -4.32 -9.28 0.01
N ALA A 92 -3.14 -9.19 0.64
CA ALA A 92 -3.00 -9.19 2.09
C ALA A 92 -3.62 -7.94 2.74
N ILE A 93 -3.43 -6.75 2.15
CA ILE A 93 -4.03 -5.49 2.61
C ILE A 93 -5.56 -5.59 2.56
N ASN A 94 -6.11 -6.05 1.44
CA ASN A 94 -7.57 -6.19 1.27
C ASN A 94 -8.17 -7.21 2.25
N ALA A 95 -7.47 -8.33 2.47
CA ALA A 95 -7.88 -9.34 3.45
C ALA A 95 -7.87 -8.78 4.89
N TYR A 96 -6.87 -7.98 5.23
CA TYR A 96 -6.80 -7.30 6.53
C TYR A 96 -7.93 -6.27 6.70
N GLN A 97 -8.15 -5.42 5.70
CA GLN A 97 -9.22 -4.41 5.70
C GLN A 97 -10.61 -5.06 5.85
N SER A 98 -10.84 -6.18 5.18
CA SER A 98 -12.11 -6.91 5.30
C SER A 98 -12.35 -7.45 6.71
N ARG A 99 -11.29 -7.88 7.42
CA ARG A 99 -11.39 -8.38 8.81
C ARG A 99 -11.66 -7.27 9.80
N ILE A 100 -11.08 -6.08 9.62
CA ILE A 100 -11.33 -4.95 10.53
C ILE A 100 -12.72 -4.35 10.33
N THR A 101 -13.26 -4.35 9.11
CA THR A 101 -14.61 -3.80 8.84
C THR A 101 -15.71 -4.79 9.20
N GLY A 102 -15.48 -6.10 9.11
CA GLY A 102 -16.47 -7.13 9.51
C GLY A 102 -16.57 -7.41 11.01
N GLY A 103 -15.69 -6.81 11.84
CA GLY A 103 -15.67 -7.00 13.29
C GLY A 103 -16.63 -6.10 14.08
N ASP A 104 -17.16 -5.04 13.46
CA ASP A 104 -18.05 -4.07 14.11
C ASP A 104 -19.55 -4.47 14.03
N GLU A 105 -19.90 -5.57 13.35
CA GLU A 105 -21.28 -6.03 13.14
C GLU A 105 -21.67 -7.29 13.95
N ALA A 106 -20.82 -7.77 14.88
CA ALA A 106 -21.08 -8.93 15.73
C ALA A 106 -21.19 -8.55 17.22
#